data_AF-A0AA42UHE0-F1
#
_entry.id   AF-A0AA42UHE0-F1
#
_cell.length_a   1.000
_cell.length_b   1.000
_cell.length_c   1.000
_cell.angle_alpha   90.00
_cell.angle_beta   90.00
_cell.angle_gamma   90.00
#
_symmetry.space_group_name_H-M   'P 1'
#
loop_
_entity.id
_entity.type
_entity.pdbx_description
1 polymer ?
#
loop_
_entity_poly.entity_id
_entity_poly.type
_entity_poly.pdbx_seq_one_letter_code
_entity_poly.pdbx_strand_id
1 'polypeptide(L)' 'MSAIIEKYKNQIDYTGSEKDRYASLVFSCLMQIGKPFETLLEEAEKQGKKIKLIDELVDEITIDNVMIEN' A
#
# COMPACT_ATOMS: atom_id res chain seq x y z
N MET A 1 13.51 11.28 0.84
CA MET A 1 12.27 10.48 0.72
C MET A 1 12.57 9.36 -0.25
N SER A 2 12.14 8.12 -0.02
CA SER A 2 12.34 7.06 -1.01
C SER A 2 11.46 7.28 -2.23
N ALA A 3 11.90 6.75 -3.39
CA ALA A 3 11.19 6.89 -4.65
C ALA A 3 9.75 6.33 -4.59
N ILE A 4 9.53 5.30 -3.76
CA ILE A 4 8.21 4.70 -3.59
C ILE A 4 7.26 5.60 -2.78
N ILE A 5 7.75 6.25 -1.73
CA ILE A 5 6.95 7.22 -0.97
C ILE A 5 6.56 8.39 -1.86
N GLU A 6 7.50 8.89 -2.66
CA GLU A 6 7.24 9.99 -3.60
C GLU A 6 6.25 9.61 -4.71
N LYS A 7 6.35 8.39 -5.25
CA LYS A 7 5.37 7.82 -6.18
C LYS A 7 3.95 7.94 -5.61
N TYR A 8 3.72 7.46 -4.40
CA TYR A 8 2.37 7.43 -3.82
C TYR A 8 1.89 8.80 -3.38
N LYS A 9 2.75 9.65 -2.83
CA LYS A 9 2.41 11.04 -2.50
C LYS A 9 1.91 11.80 -3.73
N ASN A 10 2.55 11.61 -4.88
CA ASN A 10 2.19 12.29 -6.13
C ASN A 10 0.91 11.73 -6.79
N GLN A 11 0.39 10.60 -6.31
CA GLN A 11 -0.86 10.00 -6.81
C GLN A 11 -2.09 10.43 -6.01
N ILE A 12 -1.91 11.07 -4.86
CA ILE A 12 -3.00 11.63 -4.06
C ILE A 12 -3.46 12.91 -4.73
N ASP A 13 -4.69 12.88 -5.26
CA ASP A 13 -5.32 14.00 -5.96
C ASP A 13 -6.71 14.34 -5.39
N TYR A 14 -7.15 13.61 -4.34
CA TYR A 14 -8.41 13.81 -3.62
C TYR A 14 -9.67 13.67 -4.49
N THR A 15 -9.55 13.06 -5.67
CA THR A 15 -10.70 12.79 -6.56
C THR A 15 -11.57 11.64 -6.07
N GLY A 16 -11.07 10.82 -5.15
CA GLY A 16 -11.73 9.59 -4.71
C GLY A 16 -11.63 8.44 -5.72
N SER A 17 -10.79 8.58 -6.77
CA SER A 17 -10.51 7.50 -7.71
C SER A 17 -9.93 6.26 -7.01
N GLU A 18 -9.96 5.08 -7.64
CA GLU A 18 -9.34 3.88 -7.05
C GLU A 18 -7.85 4.10 -6.75
N LYS A 19 -7.15 4.80 -7.66
CA LYS A 19 -5.75 5.15 -7.52
C LYS A 19 -5.51 6.11 -6.34
N ASP A 20 -6.33 7.15 -6.22
CA ASP A 20 -6.27 8.12 -5.12
C ASP A 20 -6.55 7.47 -3.77
N ARG A 21 -7.58 6.62 -3.69
CA ARG A 21 -7.93 5.86 -2.47
C ARG A 21 -6.80 4.93 -2.04
N TYR A 22 -6.21 4.20 -3.00
CA TYR A 22 -5.10 3.31 -2.70
C TYR A 22 -3.84 4.09 -2.27
N ALA A 23 -3.52 5.18 -2.96
CA ALA A 23 -2.39 6.04 -2.58
C ALA A 23 -2.56 6.66 -1.19
N SER A 24 -3.78 7.09 -0.86
CA SER A 24 -4.14 7.61 0.45
C SER A 24 -4.00 6.56 1.57
N LEU A 25 -4.41 5.31 1.30
CA LEU A 25 -4.20 4.19 2.22
C LEU A 25 -2.70 3.95 2.46
N VAL A 26 -1.92 3.79 1.39
CA VAL A 26 -0.47 3.55 1.45
C VAL A 26 0.23 4.66 2.23
N PHE A 27 -0.10 5.92 1.96
CA PHE A 27 0.48 7.05 2.66
C PHE A 27 0.10 7.09 4.15
N SER A 28 -1.14 6.71 4.48
CA SER A 28 -1.58 6.58 5.88
C SER A 28 -0.81 5.49 6.63
N CYS A 29 -0.63 4.31 6.02
CA CYS A 29 0.17 3.23 6.59
C CYS A 29 1.64 3.63 6.76
N LEU A 30 2.23 4.35 5.80
CA LEU A 30 3.58 4.89 5.92
C LEU A 30 3.71 5.85 7.11
N MET A 31 2.72 6.73 7.34
CA MET A 31 2.74 7.68 8.45
C MET A 31 2.59 7.00 9.81
N GLN A 32 1.83 5.91 9.90
CA GLN A 32 1.56 5.20 11.16
C GLN A 32 2.63 4.15 11.50
N ILE A 33 3.09 3.38 10.51
CA ILE A 33 4.00 2.25 10.70
C ILE A 33 5.47 2.65 10.41
N GLY A 34 5.68 3.55 9.45
CA GLY A 34 7.02 4.02 9.09
C GLY A 34 7.82 3.02 8.26
N LYS A 35 9.12 2.92 8.55
CA LYS A 35 10.11 2.21 7.72
C LYS A 35 9.78 0.73 7.45
N PRO A 36 9.26 -0.06 8.42
CA PRO A 36 8.89 -1.46 8.17
C PRO A 36 7.84 -1.61 7.05
N PHE A 37 6.84 -0.74 7.01
CA PHE A 37 5.83 -0.75 5.96
C PHE A 37 6.41 -0.35 4.60
N GLU A 38 7.32 0.63 4.58
CA GLU A 38 8.04 1.02 3.36
C GLU A 38 8.76 -0.17 2.73
N THR A 39 9.48 -0.98 3.53
CA THR A 39 10.17 -2.17 3.03
C THR A 39 9.21 -3.21 2.45
N LEU A 40 8.09 -3.49 3.15
CA LEU A 40 7.06 -4.40 2.64
C LEU A 40 6.42 -3.90 1.34
N LEU A 41 6.17 -2.60 1.25
CA LEU A 41 5.61 -1.96 0.07
C LEU A 41 6.57 -2.05 -1.14
N GLU A 42 7.87 -1.85 -0.93
CA GLU A 42 8.88 -2.02 -1.98
C GLU A 42 8.92 -3.46 -2.52
N GLU A 43 8.81 -4.45 -1.64
CA GLU A 43 8.78 -5.86 -2.02
C GLU A 43 7.49 -6.24 -2.76
N ALA A 44 6.34 -5.75 -2.29
CA ALA A 44 5.06 -5.97 -2.94
C ALA A 44 5.04 -5.39 -4.36
N GLU A 45 5.57 -4.18 -4.55
CA GLU A 45 5.65 -3.52 -5.86
C GLU A 45 6.57 -4.25 -6.83
N LYS A 46 7.72 -4.75 -6.37
CA LYS A 46 8.60 -5.60 -7.20
C LYS A 46 7.89 -6.89 -7.66
N GLN A 47 6.91 -7.36 -6.89
CA GLN A 47 6.11 -8.54 -7.19
C GLN A 47 4.79 -8.23 -7.90
N GLY A 48 4.50 -6.96 -8.21
CA GLY A 48 3.23 -6.55 -8.81
C GLY A 48 2.00 -6.74 -7.89
N LYS A 49 2.21 -6.83 -6.58
CA LYS A 49 1.16 -7.03 -5.58
C LYS A 49 0.70 -5.71 -4.99
N LYS A 50 -0.59 -5.63 -4.63
CA LYS A 50 -1.15 -4.53 -3.86
C LYS A 50 -1.30 -4.93 -2.40
N ILE A 51 -1.11 -3.97 -1.50
CA ILE A 51 -1.42 -4.15 -0.08
C ILE A 51 -2.92 -3.94 0.11
N LYS A 52 -3.54 -4.76 0.96
CA LYS A 52 -4.95 -4.63 1.31
C LYS A 52 -5.07 -4.66 2.84
N LEU A 53 -5.95 -3.83 3.39
CA LEU A 53 -6.42 -4.00 4.77
C LEU A 53 -7.50 -5.08 4.77
N ILE A 54 -7.32 -6.11 5.58
CA ILE A 54 -8.31 -7.18 5.75
C ILE A 54 -9.11 -6.85 7.02
N ASP A 55 -10.40 -6.52 6.85
CA ASP A 55 -11.30 -6.09 7.92
C ASP A 55 -11.65 -7.19 8.95
N GLU A 56 -11.15 -8.41 8.79
CA GLU A 56 -11.46 -9.53 9.70
C GLU A 56 -10.62 -9.52 10.99
N LEU A 57 -9.57 -8.70 11.07
CA LEU A 57 -8.73 -8.56 12.24
C LEU A 57 -8.34 -7.08 12.41
N VAL A 58 -9.07 -6.35 13.24
CA VAL A 58 -8.76 -4.95 13.61
C VAL A 58 -7.35 -4.80 14.23
N ASP A 59 -6.66 -5.92 14.53
CA ASP A 59 -5.33 -5.97 15.13
C ASP A 59 -4.19 -6.54 14.24
N GLU A 60 -4.43 -7.02 13.00
CA GLU A 60 -3.34 -7.60 12.17
C GLU A 60 -3.44 -7.23 10.67
N ILE A 61 -2.34 -6.70 10.11
CA ILE A 61 -2.16 -6.53 8.67
C ILE A 61 -1.53 -7.81 8.10
N THR A 62 -2.33 -8.67 7.49
CA THR A 62 -1.87 -9.84 6.74
C THR A 62 -1.75 -9.54 5.25
N ILE A 63 -0.58 -9.84 4.67
CA ILE A 63 -0.32 -9.72 3.22
C ILE A 63 -0.61 -11.07 2.58
N ASP A 64 -1.80 -11.23 2.00
CA ASP A 64 -2.12 -12.45 1.25
C ASP A 64 -1.59 -12.40 -0.19
N ASN A 65 -1.00 -13.53 -0.60
CA ASN A 65 -0.52 -13.75 -1.96
C ASN A 65 -1.72 -13.92 -2.91
N VAL A 66 -1.93 -12.94 -3.81
CA VAL A 66 -2.89 -13.12 -4.90
C VAL A 66 -2.34 -14.14 -5.89
N MET A 67 -2.99 -15.30 -5.98
CA MET A 67 -2.78 -16.29 -7.04
C MET A 67 -3.33 -15.73 -8.36
N ILE A 68 -2.49 -15.70 -9.39
CA ILE A 68 -2.89 -15.31 -10.76
C ILE A 68 -3.31 -16.60 -11.48
N GLU A 69 -4.57 -16.69 -11.90
CA GLU A 69 -5.04 -17.76 -12.79
C GLU A 69 -4.74 -17.39 -14.25
N ASN A 70 -4.26 -18.39 -15.01
CA ASN A 70 -3.79 -18.29 -16.41
C ASN A 70 -4.89 -18.01 -17.43
#